data_AF-A0A821G2N0-F1
#
_entry.id   AF-A0A821G2N0-F1
#
_cell.length_a   1.000
_cell.length_b   1.000
_cell.length_c   1.000
_cell.angle_alpha   90.00
_cell.angle_beta   90.00
_cell.angle_gamma   90.00
#
_symmetry.space_group_name_H-M   'P 1'
#
loop_
_entity.id
_entity.type
_entity.pdbx_description
1 polymer ?
#
loop_
_entity_poly.entity_id
_entity_poly.type
_entity_poly.pdbx_seq_one_letter_code
_entity_poly.pdbx_strand_id
1 'polypeptide(L)'
;TSNTLTAWVTELMTGAPINQATVSISNKKKETNHQGLCIIEKYTTDNDERKEVENRENRILVVEKDDDLCMSVGIETYASELNVYVWHVFNDRGLYKPKEEVHIKGYVRLLKVKGEAKLPTYAHGTIDYTIYDPRGQQLQQSKVELNDYGAFDIKFTLPDNVNL
;
A
#
# COMPACT_ATOMS: atom_id res chain seq x y z
N THR A 1 12.40 -6.69 0.95
CA THR A 1 12.46 -5.21 0.86
C THR A 1 13.06 -4.73 2.18
N SER A 2 14.20 -4.02 2.18
CA SER A 2 14.95 -3.76 3.43
C SER A 2 14.47 -2.48 4.11
N ASN A 3 13.72 -2.61 5.21
CA ASN A 3 13.30 -1.47 6.02
C ASN A 3 14.51 -0.78 6.65
N THR A 4 14.77 0.46 6.22
CA THR A 4 15.90 1.28 6.65
C THR A 4 15.37 2.52 7.35
N LEU A 5 15.91 2.85 8.53
CA LEU A 5 15.65 4.09 9.23
C LEU A 5 16.87 5.00 9.05
N THR A 6 16.67 6.20 8.53
CA THR A 6 17.70 7.26 8.52
C THR A 6 17.32 8.28 9.59
N ALA A 7 18.24 8.55 10.52
CA ALA A 7 18.07 9.58 11.53
C ALA A 7 19.11 10.68 11.32
N TRP A 8 18.65 11.94 11.38
CA TRP A 8 19.50 13.13 11.41
C TRP A 8 19.27 13.83 12.75
N VAL A 9 20.32 13.90 13.56
CA VAL A 9 20.27 14.45 14.93
C VAL A 9 20.97 15.80 14.94
N THR A 10 20.25 16.80 15.45
CA THR A 10 20.70 18.18 15.51
C THR A 10 20.49 18.77 16.91
N GLU A 11 21.33 19.74 17.27
CA GLU A 11 21.11 20.58 18.44
C GLU A 11 19.86 21.45 18.23
N LEU A 12 18.97 21.51 19.22
CA LEU A 12 17.69 22.22 19.11
C LEU A 12 17.86 23.73 18.86
N MET A 13 18.85 24.36 19.49
CA MET A 13 19.04 25.80 19.42
C MET A 13 19.65 26.27 18.10
N THR A 14 20.60 25.50 17.56
CA THR A 14 21.43 25.93 16.42
C THR A 14 21.12 25.18 15.14
N GLY A 15 20.49 24.01 15.22
CA GLY A 15 20.37 23.07 14.11
C GLY A 15 21.70 22.40 13.74
N ALA A 16 22.77 22.58 14.51
CA ALA A 16 24.07 21.99 14.23
C ALA A 16 24.01 20.46 14.38
N PRO A 17 24.71 19.69 13.52
CA PRO A 17 24.72 18.24 13.61
C PRO A 17 25.40 17.74 14.90
N ILE A 18 24.80 16.76 15.56
CA ILE A 18 25.38 16.14 16.77
C ILE A 18 26.11 14.85 16.39
N ASN A 19 27.42 14.83 16.57
CA ASN A 19 28.25 13.63 16.40
C ASN A 19 28.15 12.70 17.63
N GLN A 20 28.16 11.38 17.39
CA GLN A 20 28.12 10.35 18.44
C GLN A 20 26.92 10.48 19.39
N ALA A 21 25.74 10.87 18.87
CA ALA A 21 24.48 10.65 19.56
C ALA A 21 24.05 9.20 19.31
N THR A 22 23.62 8.50 20.36
CA THR A 22 23.12 7.12 20.25
C THR A 22 21.64 7.17 19.89
N VAL A 23 21.30 6.67 18.70
CA VAL A 23 19.92 6.53 18.22
C VAL A 23 19.47 5.09 18.41
N SER A 24 18.36 4.88 19.11
CA SER A 24 17.82 3.56 19.46
C SER A 24 16.37 3.42 19.02
N ILE A 25 16.05 2.30 18.37
CA ILE A 25 14.68 1.90 18.00
C ILE A 25 14.53 0.39 18.14
N SER A 26 13.44 -0.04 18.78
CA SER A 26 13.22 -1.47 19.11
C SER A 26 14.44 -2.06 19.83
N ASN A 27 15.11 -3.07 19.26
CA ASN A 27 16.32 -3.68 19.81
C ASN A 27 17.62 -3.26 19.09
N LYS A 28 17.55 -2.22 18.25
CA LYS A 28 18.67 -1.73 17.45
C LYS A 28 19.13 -0.37 17.96
N LYS A 29 20.43 -0.13 17.86
CA LYS A 29 21.05 1.16 18.16
C LYS A 29 22.18 1.48 17.20
N LYS A 30 22.41 2.77 16.93
CA LYS A 30 23.53 3.25 16.14
C LYS A 30 23.91 4.68 16.50
N GLU A 31 25.21 4.97 16.45
CA GLU A 31 25.72 6.32 16.65
C GLU A 31 25.67 7.15 15.37
N THR A 32 25.44 8.46 15.54
CA THR A 32 25.55 9.43 14.46
C THR A 32 27.01 9.73 14.09
N ASN A 33 27.24 10.00 12.80
CA ASN A 33 28.52 10.47 12.30
C ASN A 33 28.70 12.00 12.50
N HIS A 34 29.80 12.56 12.00
CA HIS A 34 30.10 13.99 12.10
C HIS A 34 29.08 14.93 11.41
N GLN A 35 28.20 14.38 10.57
CA GLN A 35 27.09 15.11 9.94
C GLN A 35 25.78 14.95 10.72
N GLY A 36 25.80 14.30 11.89
CA GLY A 36 24.62 14.00 12.69
C GLY A 36 23.78 12.85 12.13
N LEU A 37 24.29 12.09 11.17
CA LEU A 37 23.53 11.04 10.46
C LEU A 37 23.84 9.66 10.98
N CYS A 38 22.81 8.83 11.14
CA CYS A 38 22.95 7.38 11.25
C CYS A 38 21.89 6.64 10.43
N ILE A 39 22.21 5.41 10.00
CA ILE A 39 21.31 4.54 9.25
C ILE A 39 21.19 3.20 9.98
N ILE A 40 19.99 2.88 10.47
CA ILE A 40 19.67 1.59 11.10
C ILE A 40 18.97 0.71 10.07
N GLU A 41 19.67 -0.33 9.62
CA GLU A 41 19.13 -1.31 8.68
C GLU A 41 18.31 -2.39 9.40
N LYS A 42 17.27 -2.89 8.73
CA LYS A 42 16.43 -4.00 9.21
C LYS A 42 16.01 -3.78 10.66
N TYR A 43 15.56 -2.56 10.95
CA TYR A 43 15.08 -2.17 12.27
C TYR A 43 13.73 -2.83 12.61
N THR A 44 13.13 -3.53 11.65
CA THR A 44 11.92 -4.35 11.77
C THR A 44 12.25 -5.81 11.47
N THR A 45 11.60 -6.75 12.16
CA THR A 45 11.78 -8.20 11.95
C THR A 45 10.81 -8.81 10.94
N ASP A 46 9.73 -8.12 10.59
CA ASP A 46 8.71 -8.65 9.67
C ASP A 46 9.11 -8.42 8.21
N ASN A 47 9.33 -9.53 7.50
CA ASN A 47 9.56 -9.57 6.04
C ASN A 47 8.27 -9.74 5.23
N ASP A 48 7.10 -9.61 5.86
CA ASP A 48 5.81 -9.92 5.25
C ASP A 48 5.11 -8.64 4.79
N GLU A 49 5.21 -8.33 3.50
CA GLU A 49 4.69 -7.11 2.86
C GLU A 49 3.17 -6.93 3.07
N ARG A 50 2.43 -8.00 3.40
CA ARG A 50 1.00 -7.92 3.73
C ARG A 50 0.73 -7.52 5.19
N LYS A 51 1.68 -7.74 6.09
CA LYS A 51 1.55 -7.40 7.52
C LYS A 51 2.03 -6.00 7.87
N GLU A 52 2.76 -5.32 7.00
CA GLU A 52 3.15 -3.92 7.23
C GLU A 52 1.95 -2.98 7.38
N VAL A 53 0.81 -3.30 6.75
CA VAL A 53 -0.42 -2.52 6.87
C VAL A 53 -1.11 -2.72 8.23
N GLU A 54 -0.98 -3.90 8.83
CA GLU A 54 -1.61 -4.25 10.11
C GLU A 54 -0.69 -4.00 11.31
N ASN A 55 0.63 -4.07 11.13
CA ASN A 55 1.61 -3.92 12.22
C ASN A 55 2.06 -2.46 12.40
N ARG A 56 1.10 -1.58 12.67
CA ARG A 56 1.32 -0.20 13.16
C ARG A 56 1.78 -0.21 14.63
N GLU A 57 2.72 -1.07 14.99
CA GLU A 57 3.28 -1.01 16.33
C GLU A 57 3.89 0.38 16.54
N ASN A 58 3.43 1.03 17.60
CA ASN A 58 3.85 2.34 18.04
C ASN A 58 5.35 2.28 18.38
N ARG A 59 6.22 2.56 17.41
CA ARG A 59 7.67 2.51 17.64
C ARG A 59 8.13 3.78 18.33
N ILE A 60 8.89 3.60 19.41
CA ILE A 60 9.57 4.68 20.13
C ILE A 60 11.00 4.74 19.60
N LEU A 61 11.39 5.91 19.10
CA LEU A 61 12.77 6.24 18.80
C LEU A 61 13.31 7.08 19.96
N VAL A 62 14.45 6.66 20.50
CA VAL A 62 15.14 7.35 21.58
C VAL A 62 16.49 7.81 21.06
N VAL A 63 16.86 9.05 21.38
CA VAL A 63 18.17 9.62 21.06
C VAL A 63 18.82 10.09 22.34
N GLU A 64 20.03 9.63 22.61
CA GLU A 64 20.81 9.93 23.81
C GLU A 64 22.15 10.57 23.43
N LYS A 65 22.53 11.64 24.12
CA LYS A 65 23.86 12.24 24.03
C LYS A 65 24.27 12.77 25.40
N ASP A 66 25.30 12.18 25.99
CA ASP A 66 25.74 12.50 27.35
C ASP A 66 24.56 12.43 28.34
N ASP A 67 24.15 13.55 28.95
CA ASP A 67 23.01 13.62 29.87
C ASP A 67 21.68 14.01 29.18
N ASP A 68 21.69 14.27 27.88
CA ASP A 68 20.51 14.68 27.11
C ASP A 68 19.77 13.47 26.52
N LEU A 69 18.43 13.52 26.57
CA LEU A 69 17.55 12.51 25.98
C LEU A 69 16.40 13.18 25.22
N CYS A 70 16.15 12.69 24.01
CA CYS A 70 14.98 13.02 23.21
C CYS A 70 14.26 11.74 22.79
N MET A 71 12.93 11.79 22.71
CA MET A 71 12.13 10.67 22.21
C MET A 71 11.11 11.13 21.18
N SER A 72 10.90 10.28 20.18
CA SER A 72 9.82 10.40 19.21
C SER A 72 8.94 9.16 19.28
N VAL A 73 7.64 9.38 19.38
CA VAL A 73 6.61 8.34 19.37
C VAL A 73 5.78 8.45 18.09
N GLY A 74 5.24 7.33 17.62
CA GLY A 74 4.36 7.33 16.45
C GLY A 74 5.11 7.58 15.15
N ILE A 75 6.29 6.98 14.97
CA ILE A 75 6.98 7.03 13.68
C ILE A 75 6.12 6.36 12.61
N GLU A 76 5.58 7.19 11.73
CA GLU A 76 4.85 6.73 10.56
C GLU A 76 5.83 6.25 9.51
N THR A 77 5.76 4.96 9.20
CA THR A 77 6.47 4.39 8.06
C THR A 77 5.59 4.50 6.83
N TYR A 78 5.95 5.39 5.92
CA TYR A 78 5.33 5.41 4.60
C TYR A 78 6.02 4.35 3.74
N ALA A 79 5.25 3.41 3.20
CA ALA A 79 5.76 2.51 2.18
C ALA A 79 6.30 3.35 1.02
N SER A 80 7.63 3.27 0.82
CA SER A 80 8.32 4.08 -0.19
C SER A 80 7.98 3.66 -1.63
N GLU A 81 7.39 2.48 -1.79
CA GLU A 81 6.95 1.93 -3.07
C GLU A 81 5.64 1.18 -2.88
N LEU A 82 4.56 1.71 -3.44
CA LEU A 82 3.28 0.99 -3.53
C LEU A 82 3.00 0.66 -4.99
N ASN A 83 2.92 -0.63 -5.29
CA ASN A 83 2.41 -1.16 -6.54
C ASN A 83 0.92 -1.47 -6.32
N VAL A 84 0.04 -0.56 -6.72
CA VAL A 84 -1.41 -0.68 -6.50
C VAL A 84 -2.10 -0.90 -7.83
N TYR A 85 -2.94 -1.94 -7.91
CA TYR A 85 -3.87 -2.06 -9.03
C TYR A 85 -5.06 -1.14 -8.80
N VAL A 86 -5.35 -0.30 -9.78
CA VAL A 86 -6.52 0.57 -9.80
C VAL A 86 -7.41 0.14 -10.96
N TRP A 87 -8.73 0.22 -10.77
CA TRP A 87 -9.69 -0.19 -11.79
C TRP A 87 -10.82 0.81 -11.95
N HIS A 88 -11.38 0.83 -13.15
CA HIS A 88 -12.61 1.55 -13.46
C HIS A 88 -13.59 0.58 -14.14
N VAL A 89 -14.81 0.51 -13.63
CA VAL A 89 -15.84 -0.44 -14.06
C VAL A 89 -17.11 0.31 -14.42
N PHE A 90 -17.72 -0.09 -15.53
CA PHE A 90 -18.94 0.51 -16.04
C PHE A 90 -19.79 -0.54 -16.76
N ASN A 91 -21.06 -0.21 -16.97
CA ASN A 91 -22.03 -1.04 -17.70
C ASN A 91 -22.60 -0.26 -18.88
N ASP A 92 -23.38 -0.92 -19.75
CA ASP A 92 -23.92 -0.30 -20.97
C ASP A 92 -25.25 0.44 -20.74
N ARG A 93 -26.10 0.02 -19.77
CA ARG A 93 -27.50 0.52 -19.66
C ARG A 93 -27.97 0.95 -18.28
N GLY A 94 -27.18 0.76 -17.22
CA GLY A 94 -27.54 1.12 -15.84
C GLY A 94 -28.62 0.24 -15.17
N LEU A 95 -29.72 -0.07 -15.87
CA LEU A 95 -30.83 -0.89 -15.37
C LEU A 95 -31.06 -2.11 -16.28
N TYR A 96 -31.31 -3.26 -15.66
CA TYR A 96 -31.59 -4.53 -16.34
C TYR A 96 -32.79 -5.22 -15.71
N LYS A 97 -33.46 -6.07 -16.49
CA LYS A 97 -34.56 -6.93 -16.07
C LYS A 97 -34.10 -8.38 -15.90
N PRO A 98 -34.86 -9.23 -15.19
CA PRO A 98 -34.57 -10.65 -15.15
C PRO A 98 -34.50 -11.22 -16.57
N LYS A 99 -33.63 -12.21 -16.78
CA LYS A 99 -33.32 -12.83 -18.09
C LYS A 99 -32.58 -11.95 -19.10
N GLU A 100 -32.29 -10.69 -18.80
CA GLU A 100 -31.43 -9.89 -19.67
C GLU A 100 -29.95 -10.25 -19.50
N GLU A 101 -29.19 -10.09 -20.59
CA GLU A 101 -27.73 -10.18 -20.57
C GLU A 101 -27.15 -8.84 -20.10
N VAL A 102 -26.36 -8.92 -19.03
CA VAL A 102 -25.64 -7.79 -18.45
C VAL A 102 -24.24 -7.74 -19.04
N HIS A 103 -23.83 -6.55 -19.47
CA HIS A 103 -22.47 -6.30 -19.94
C HIS A 103 -21.73 -5.40 -18.94
N ILE A 104 -20.66 -5.93 -18.36
CA ILE A 104 -19.77 -5.18 -17.49
C ILE A 104 -18.41 -5.08 -18.17
N LYS A 105 -17.96 -3.84 -18.38
CA LYS A 105 -16.66 -3.55 -18.96
C LYS A 105 -15.82 -2.79 -17.96
N GLY A 106 -14.51 -2.87 -18.13
CA GLY A 106 -13.62 -2.08 -17.31
C GLY A 106 -12.19 -2.13 -17.75
N TYR A 107 -11.41 -1.32 -17.06
CA TYR A 107 -9.96 -1.20 -17.24
C TYR A 107 -9.28 -1.41 -15.90
N VAL A 108 -8.16 -2.12 -15.92
CA VAL A 108 -7.24 -2.26 -14.80
C VAL A 108 -5.90 -1.68 -15.18
N ARG A 109 -5.30 -0.92 -14.25
CA ARG A 109 -3.99 -0.32 -14.39
C ARG A 109 -3.15 -0.62 -13.17
N LEU A 110 -1.84 -0.75 -13.37
CA LEU A 110 -0.88 -0.81 -12.29
C LEU A 110 -0.32 0.59 -12.05
N LEU A 111 -0.62 1.16 -10.88
CA LEU A 111 -0.05 2.39 -10.40
C LEU A 111 1.21 2.08 -9.58
N LYS A 112 2.36 2.55 -10.06
CA LYS A 112 3.62 2.49 -9.31
C LYS A 112 3.82 3.83 -8.61
N VAL A 113 3.49 3.89 -7.34
CA VAL A 113 3.70 5.09 -6.52
C VAL A 113 5.15 5.06 -6.05
N LYS A 114 6.04 5.68 -6.85
CA LYS A 114 7.46 5.85 -6.53
C LYS A 114 7.98 7.16 -7.11
N GLY A 115 8.44 8.06 -6.25
CA GLY A 115 9.07 9.32 -6.65
C GLY A 115 8.14 10.18 -7.50
N GLU A 116 8.54 10.43 -8.75
CA GLU A 116 7.79 11.26 -9.70
C GLU A 116 6.47 10.62 -10.16
N ALA A 117 5.47 11.44 -10.45
CA ALA A 117 4.20 10.99 -11.00
C ALA A 117 4.40 10.36 -12.38
N LYS A 118 4.04 9.07 -12.52
CA LYS A 118 4.10 8.33 -13.78
C LYS A 118 2.71 7.93 -14.23
N LEU A 119 2.52 7.83 -15.54
CA LEU A 119 1.30 7.25 -16.10
C LEU A 119 1.16 5.80 -15.63
N PRO A 120 -0.04 5.37 -15.20
CA PRO A 120 -0.30 3.98 -14.85
C PRO A 120 -0.05 3.05 -16.04
N THR A 121 0.58 1.90 -15.80
CA THR A 121 0.85 0.91 -16.84
C THR A 121 -0.36 -0.02 -17.04
N TYR A 122 -0.47 -0.62 -18.23
CA TYR A 122 -1.47 -1.67 -18.45
C TYR A 122 -1.22 -2.85 -17.50
N ALA A 123 -2.30 -3.38 -16.93
CA ALA A 123 -2.27 -4.61 -16.17
C ALA A 123 -2.49 -5.80 -17.12
N HIS A 124 -1.93 -6.95 -16.78
CA HIS A 124 -2.03 -8.18 -17.56
C HIS A 124 -2.40 -9.35 -16.64
N GLY A 125 -2.95 -10.41 -17.22
CA GLY A 125 -3.32 -11.62 -16.51
C GLY A 125 -4.83 -11.74 -16.32
N THR A 126 -5.23 -12.44 -15.26
CA THR A 126 -6.61 -12.84 -15.03
C THR A 126 -7.17 -12.22 -13.75
N ILE A 127 -8.42 -11.79 -13.81
CA ILE A 127 -9.17 -11.27 -12.66
C ILE A 127 -10.22 -12.31 -12.25
N ASP A 128 -10.23 -12.65 -10.97
CA ASP A 128 -11.35 -13.36 -10.34
C ASP A 128 -12.47 -12.35 -10.03
N TYR A 129 -13.70 -12.66 -10.40
CA TYR A 129 -14.87 -11.82 -10.09
C TYR A 129 -16.03 -12.65 -9.55
N THR A 130 -16.82 -12.01 -8.69
CA THR A 130 -18.06 -12.56 -8.14
C THR A 130 -19.16 -11.53 -8.29
N ILE A 131 -20.33 -12.00 -8.72
CA ILE A 131 -21.54 -11.19 -8.87
C ILE A 131 -22.49 -11.56 -7.74
N TYR A 132 -22.99 -10.56 -7.04
CA TYR A 132 -23.97 -10.68 -5.98
C TYR A 132 -25.23 -9.90 -6.34
N ASP A 133 -26.38 -10.37 -5.87
CA ASP A 133 -27.62 -9.60 -5.88
C ASP A 133 -27.64 -8.56 -4.72
N PRO A 134 -28.65 -7.66 -4.66
CA PRO A 134 -28.77 -6.66 -3.59
C PRO A 134 -28.92 -7.23 -2.18
N ARG A 135 -29.22 -8.53 -2.03
CA ARG A 135 -29.34 -9.22 -0.74
C ARG A 135 -28.07 -10.01 -0.38
N GLY A 136 -27.02 -9.92 -1.20
CA GLY A 136 -25.76 -10.64 -1.00
C GLY A 136 -25.80 -12.09 -1.47
N GLN A 137 -26.83 -12.53 -2.19
CA GLN A 137 -26.83 -13.86 -2.81
C GLN A 137 -25.84 -13.87 -3.97
N GLN A 138 -24.89 -14.81 -3.96
CA GLN A 138 -23.97 -15.02 -5.07
C GLN A 138 -24.73 -15.55 -6.29
N LEU A 139 -24.66 -14.82 -7.40
CA LEU A 139 -25.25 -15.20 -8.68
C LEU A 139 -24.26 -15.94 -9.56
N GLN A 140 -22.99 -15.51 -9.57
CA GLN A 140 -21.93 -16.09 -10.39
C GLN A 140 -20.56 -15.82 -9.78
N GLN A 141 -19.63 -16.75 -9.95
CA GLN A 141 -18.20 -16.56 -9.68
C GLN A 141 -17.42 -17.13 -10.85
N SER A 142 -16.51 -16.34 -11.43
CA SER A 142 -15.74 -16.75 -12.59
C SER A 142 -14.47 -15.91 -12.75
N LYS A 143 -13.75 -16.14 -13.83
CA LYS A 143 -12.51 -15.45 -14.19
C LYS A 143 -12.66 -14.73 -15.52
N VAL A 144 -11.96 -13.61 -15.69
CA VAL A 144 -11.84 -12.89 -16.96
C VAL A 144 -10.38 -12.56 -17.24
N GLU A 145 -9.93 -12.81 -18.46
CA GLU A 145 -8.58 -12.45 -18.90
C GLU A 145 -8.57 -10.99 -19.38
N LEU A 146 -7.54 -10.26 -18.97
CA LEU A 146 -7.27 -8.91 -19.45
C LEU A 146 -6.64 -8.95 -20.84
N ASN A 147 -7.08 -8.06 -21.73
CA ASN A 147 -6.37 -7.86 -22.99
C ASN A 147 -5.05 -7.08 -22.79
N ASP A 148 -4.30 -6.88 -23.88
CA ASP A 148 -3.01 -6.17 -23.88
C ASP A 148 -3.08 -4.73 -23.33
N TYR A 149 -4.28 -4.15 -23.30
CA TYR A 149 -4.54 -2.80 -22.79
C TYR A 149 -5.16 -2.82 -21.39
N GLY A 150 -5.10 -3.95 -20.68
CA GLY A 150 -5.67 -4.12 -19.36
C GLY A 150 -7.18 -3.92 -19.31
N ALA A 151 -7.90 -4.18 -20.40
CA ALA A 151 -9.35 -4.09 -20.45
C ALA A 151 -9.99 -5.48 -20.31
N PHE A 152 -11.20 -5.53 -19.73
CA PHE A 152 -12.02 -6.74 -19.64
C PHE A 152 -13.45 -6.49 -20.12
N ASP A 153 -14.11 -7.58 -20.53
CA ASP A 153 -15.52 -7.64 -20.91
C ASP A 153 -16.16 -8.87 -20.27
N ILE A 154 -17.06 -8.65 -19.32
CA ILE A 154 -17.81 -9.69 -18.63
C ILE A 154 -19.25 -9.67 -19.15
N LYS A 155 -19.77 -10.85 -19.44
CA LYS A 155 -21.17 -11.06 -19.84
C LYS A 155 -21.78 -12.14 -18.96
N PHE A 156 -22.99 -11.89 -18.49
CA PHE A 156 -23.76 -12.87 -17.74
C PHE A 156 -25.25 -12.60 -17.89
N THR A 157 -26.07 -13.64 -17.79
CA THR A 157 -27.54 -13.52 -17.86
C THR A 157 -28.12 -13.49 -16.46
N LEU A 158 -29.02 -12.55 -16.19
CA LEU A 158 -29.72 -12.49 -14.90
C LEU A 158 -30.70 -13.66 -14.73
N PRO A 159 -30.69 -14.35 -13.59
CA PRO A 159 -31.71 -15.35 -13.28
C PRO A 159 -33.12 -14.76 -13.26
N ASP A 160 -34.14 -15.59 -13.51
CA ASP A 160 -35.54 -15.16 -13.49
C ASP A 160 -36.00 -14.69 -12.09
N ASN A 161 -35.47 -15.34 -11.06
CA ASN A 161 -35.80 -15.10 -9.66
C ASN A 161 -34.81 -14.16 -8.97
N VAL A 162 -34.06 -13.35 -9.73
CA VAL A 162 -33.10 -12.40 -9.17
C VAL A 162 -33.82 -11.30 -8.39
N ASN A 163 -33.27 -10.92 -7.24
CA ASN A 163 -33.69 -9.70 -6.55
C ASN A 163 -33.08 -8.50 -7.28
N LEU A 164 -33.91 -7.55 -7.71
CA LEU A 164 -33.48 -6.28 -8.33
C LEU A 164 -33.64 -5.12 -7.34
#